data_AF-C6R699-F1
#
_entry.id   AF-C6R699-F1
#
_cell.length_a   1.000
_cell.length_b   1.000
_cell.length_c   1.000
_cell.angle_alpha   90.00
_cell.angle_beta   90.00
_cell.angle_gamma   90.00
#
_symmetry.space_group_name_H-M   'P 1'
#
loop_
_entity.id
_entity.type
_entity.pdbx_description
1 polymer ?
#
loop_
_entity_poly.entity_id
_entity_poly.type
_entity_poly.pdbx_seq_one_letter_code
_entity_poly.pdbx_strand_id
1 'polypeptide(L)'
;MGIPDDVVLDGYTLIEQHAIDHEFLLRGSPLGTETPLLFALTIAGVLLVAASFFLRGGSRVAAGLVGAILTLTKLWWMPFALWQQFDDGQVFGYTLKYFPQYWPVASLIVGVIALVGLASAIFRRP
;
A
#
# COMPACT_ATOMS: atom_id res chain seq x y z
N MET A 1 -16.62 4.07 -6.12
CA MET A 1 -17.52 3.69 -5.02
C MET A 1 -17.04 4.45 -3.80
N GLY A 2 -17.93 5.19 -3.15
CA GLY A 2 -17.62 6.05 -1.99
C GLY A 2 -17.87 5.33 -0.67
N ILE A 3 -17.75 6.09 0.42
CA ILE A 3 -18.03 5.66 1.79
C ILE A 3 -19.38 4.93 1.86
N PRO A 4 -19.46 3.74 2.50
CA PRO A 4 -20.75 3.10 2.71
C PRO A 4 -21.65 3.99 3.58
N ASP A 5 -22.86 4.25 3.12
CA ASP A 5 -23.86 5.06 3.83
C ASP A 5 -24.55 4.25 4.96
N ASP A 6 -24.30 2.94 5.01
CA ASP A 6 -24.78 1.99 6.00
C ASP A 6 -23.63 1.32 6.77
N VAL A 7 -23.97 0.76 7.94
CA VAL A 7 -23.02 -0.02 8.74
C VAL A 7 -22.78 -1.36 8.06
N VAL A 8 -21.52 -1.64 7.71
CA VAL A 8 -21.06 -2.87 7.07
C VAL A 8 -20.21 -3.72 8.01
N LEU A 9 -19.66 -3.12 9.07
CA LEU A 9 -18.92 -3.80 10.12
C LEU A 9 -19.85 -4.26 11.24
N ASP A 10 -19.94 -5.57 11.47
CA ASP A 10 -20.83 -6.12 12.50
C ASP A 10 -20.38 -5.66 13.90
N GLY A 11 -21.32 -5.13 14.68
CA GLY A 11 -21.05 -4.63 16.03
C GLY A 11 -20.53 -3.19 16.09
N TYR A 12 -20.35 -2.52 14.96
CA TYR A 12 -19.96 -1.11 14.90
C TYR A 12 -21.19 -0.21 14.75
N THR A 13 -21.09 0.99 15.29
CA THR A 13 -21.99 2.09 14.97
C THR A 13 -21.57 2.77 13.68
N LEU A 14 -22.49 3.48 13.04
CA LEU A 14 -22.18 4.28 11.84
C LEU A 14 -21.09 5.33 12.13
N ILE A 15 -21.05 5.86 13.34
CA ILE A 15 -20.04 6.83 13.78
C ILE A 15 -18.65 6.19 13.82
N GLU A 16 -18.52 4.98 14.37
CA GLU A 16 -17.24 4.28 14.45
C GLU A 16 -16.73 3.87 13.07
N GLN A 17 -17.63 3.41 12.18
CA GLN A 17 -17.26 3.16 10.80
C GLN A 17 -16.81 4.44 10.09
N HIS A 18 -17.50 5.57 10.31
CA HIS A 18 -17.07 6.85 9.75
C HIS A 18 -15.71 7.30 10.29
N ALA A 19 -15.38 7.00 11.54
CA ALA A 19 -14.06 7.29 12.10
C ALA A 19 -12.96 6.47 11.39
N ILE A 20 -13.24 5.19 11.11
CA ILE A 20 -12.38 4.34 10.28
C ILE A 20 -12.23 4.93 8.87
N ASP A 21 -13.34 5.28 8.21
CA ASP A 21 -13.40 5.95 6.90
C ASP A 21 -12.64 7.29 6.85
N HIS A 22 -12.65 8.05 7.94
CA HIS A 22 -11.94 9.32 8.02
C HIS A 22 -10.42 9.14 8.05
N GLU A 23 -9.91 8.15 8.78
CA GLU A 23 -8.47 7.82 8.79
C GLU A 23 -7.98 7.45 7.37
N PHE A 24 -8.79 6.75 6.57
CA PHE A 24 -8.49 6.46 5.16
C PHE A 24 -8.22 7.70 4.32
N LEU A 25 -9.10 8.68 4.45
CA LEU A 25 -9.07 9.87 3.63
C LEU A 25 -7.91 10.78 4.03
N LEU A 26 -7.61 10.86 5.32
CA LEU A 26 -6.51 11.69 5.81
C LEU A 26 -5.16 11.08 5.50
N ARG A 27 -4.96 9.80 5.84
CA ARG A 27 -3.60 9.22 5.84
C ARG A 27 -3.38 8.19 4.75
N GLY A 28 -4.44 7.67 4.15
CA GLY A 28 -4.41 6.44 3.36
C GLY A 28 -3.82 6.57 1.97
N SER A 29 -3.64 7.79 1.45
CA SER A 29 -3.09 7.96 0.10
C SER A 29 -1.72 7.28 -0.04
N PRO A 30 -1.56 6.30 -0.96
CA PRO A 30 -0.28 5.62 -1.19
C PRO A 30 0.84 6.59 -1.57
N LEU A 31 0.51 7.77 -2.09
CA LEU A 31 1.47 8.82 -2.46
C LEU A 31 1.45 10.05 -1.53
N GLY A 32 0.60 10.07 -0.50
CA GLY A 32 0.54 11.16 0.48
C GLY A 32 1.79 11.29 1.38
N THR A 33 2.01 12.47 1.94
CA THR A 33 3.18 12.76 2.80
C THR A 33 2.90 12.65 4.30
N GLU A 34 1.63 12.44 4.69
CA GLU A 34 1.17 12.38 6.08
C GLU A 34 1.87 11.29 6.92
N THR A 35 2.38 10.25 6.26
CA THR A 35 3.21 9.21 6.87
C THR A 35 4.64 9.31 6.33
N PRO A 36 5.48 10.23 6.85
CA PRO A 36 6.75 10.61 6.21
C PRO A 36 7.73 9.44 6.11
N LEU A 37 7.78 8.56 7.11
CA LEU A 37 8.62 7.37 7.08
C LEU A 37 8.19 6.41 5.97
N LEU A 38 6.90 6.08 5.89
CA LEU A 38 6.38 5.19 4.86
C LEU A 38 6.50 5.79 3.45
N PHE A 39 6.35 7.11 3.34
CA PHE A 39 6.58 7.83 2.11
C PHE A 39 8.05 7.72 1.67
N ALA A 40 9.00 7.97 2.58
CA ALA A 40 10.43 7.81 2.31
C ALA A 40 10.79 6.37 1.88
N LEU A 41 10.22 5.36 2.55
CA LEU A 41 10.38 3.95 2.16
C LEU A 41 9.80 3.67 0.77
N THR A 42 8.64 4.23 0.44
CA THR A 42 8.03 4.09 -0.88
C THR A 42 8.96 4.67 -1.95
N ILE A 43 9.47 5.90 -1.75
CA ILE A 43 10.41 6.55 -2.67
C ILE A 43 11.70 5.74 -2.80
N ALA A 44 12.28 5.27 -1.69
CA ALA A 44 13.45 4.39 -1.71
C ALA A 44 13.16 3.10 -2.51
N GLY A 45 11.96 2.53 -2.37
CA GLY A 45 11.48 1.41 -3.14
C GLY A 45 11.45 1.69 -4.64
N VAL A 46 10.84 2.80 -5.06
CA VAL A 46 10.80 3.23 -6.46
C VAL A 46 12.20 3.42 -7.03
N LEU A 47 13.10 4.06 -6.27
CA LEU A 47 14.49 4.26 -6.68
C LEU A 47 15.25 2.95 -6.82
N LEU A 48 15.02 1.96 -5.94
CA LEU A 48 15.62 0.64 -6.05
C LEU A 48 15.09 -0.13 -7.27
N VAL A 49 13.78 -0.03 -7.55
CA VAL A 49 13.21 -0.59 -8.78
C VAL A 49 13.89 0.03 -10.01
N ALA A 50 14.02 1.36 -10.05
CA ALA A 50 14.71 2.05 -11.14
C ALA A 50 16.19 1.66 -11.25
N ALA A 51 16.91 1.59 -10.12
CA ALA A 51 18.31 1.19 -10.06
C ALA A 51 18.54 -0.24 -10.54
N SER A 52 17.58 -1.15 -10.31
CA SER A 52 17.67 -2.54 -10.75
C SER A 52 17.95 -2.66 -12.26
N PHE A 53 17.44 -1.75 -13.08
CA PHE A 53 17.66 -1.77 -14.53
C PHE A 53 19.13 -1.55 -14.95
N PHE A 54 19.95 -0.97 -14.08
CA PHE A 54 21.37 -0.70 -14.31
C PHE A 54 22.30 -1.72 -13.61
N LEU A 55 21.76 -2.55 -12.71
CA LEU A 55 22.51 -3.57 -11.98
C LEU A 55 22.54 -4.90 -12.75
N ARG A 56 23.50 -5.77 -12.38
CA ARG A 56 23.68 -7.10 -12.96
C ARG A 56 23.66 -8.18 -11.88
N GLY A 57 23.34 -9.41 -12.29
CA GLY A 57 23.38 -10.59 -11.42
C GLY A 57 22.46 -10.49 -10.18
N GLY A 58 22.94 -11.00 -9.04
CA GLY A 58 22.16 -11.06 -7.80
C GLY A 58 21.75 -9.69 -7.24
N SER A 59 22.59 -8.66 -7.42
CA SER A 59 22.29 -7.30 -6.95
C SER A 59 21.07 -6.70 -7.65
N ARG A 60 20.85 -7.02 -8.92
CA ARG A 60 19.61 -6.63 -9.63
C ARG A 60 18.39 -7.28 -9.01
N VAL A 61 18.45 -8.60 -8.78
CA VAL A 61 17.33 -9.37 -8.23
C VAL A 61 16.96 -8.82 -6.85
N ALA A 62 17.96 -8.60 -6.00
CA ALA A 62 17.77 -8.00 -4.69
C ALA A 62 17.15 -6.59 -4.79
N ALA A 63 17.69 -5.70 -5.65
CA ALA A 63 17.15 -4.36 -5.82
C ALA A 63 15.71 -4.35 -6.35
N GLY A 64 15.38 -5.22 -7.32
CA GLY A 64 14.03 -5.35 -7.87
C GLY A 64 13.02 -5.88 -6.85
N LEU A 65 13.37 -6.92 -6.10
CA LEU A 65 12.51 -7.51 -5.06
C LEU A 65 12.32 -6.57 -3.87
N VAL A 66 13.42 -6.07 -3.29
CA VAL A 66 13.37 -5.15 -2.15
C VAL A 66 12.65 -3.86 -2.57
N GLY A 67 12.94 -3.34 -3.76
CA GLY A 67 12.25 -2.18 -4.31
C GLY A 67 10.74 -2.39 -4.43
N ALA A 68 10.31 -3.53 -4.95
CA ALA A 68 8.88 -3.87 -5.05
C ALA A 68 8.21 -3.95 -3.67
N ILE A 69 8.84 -4.63 -2.70
CA ILE A 69 8.30 -4.77 -1.34
C ILE A 69 8.17 -3.40 -0.66
N LEU A 70 9.20 -2.57 -0.74
CA LEU A 70 9.19 -1.22 -0.14
C LEU A 70 8.14 -0.33 -0.79
N THR A 71 7.98 -0.41 -2.11
CA THR A 71 6.94 0.34 -2.84
C THR A 71 5.54 -0.08 -2.40
N LEU A 72 5.30 -1.38 -2.20
CA LEU A 72 4.00 -1.90 -1.75
C LEU A 72 3.70 -1.63 -0.28
N THR A 73 4.70 -1.31 0.56
CA THR A 73 4.53 -1.19 2.02
C THR A 73 3.39 -0.24 2.39
N LYS A 74 3.23 0.84 1.62
CA LYS A 74 2.20 1.85 1.88
C LYS A 74 0.80 1.48 1.36
N LEU A 75 0.62 0.34 0.71
CA LEU A 75 -0.70 -0.25 0.47
C LEU A 75 -1.18 -1.08 1.66
N TRP A 76 -0.26 -1.63 2.45
CA TRP A 76 -0.58 -2.57 3.52
C TRP A 76 -0.65 -1.91 4.90
N TRP A 77 0.08 -0.81 5.11
CA TRP A 77 0.23 -0.22 6.43
C TRP A 77 -1.11 0.13 7.10
N MET A 78 -2.09 0.64 6.35
CA MET A 78 -3.36 1.10 6.89
C MET A 78 -4.27 -0.06 7.32
N PRO A 79 -4.45 -1.14 6.52
CA PRO A 79 -5.08 -2.36 7.02
C PRO A 79 -4.50 -2.87 8.32
N PHE A 80 -3.16 -2.90 8.44
CA PHE A 80 -2.49 -3.34 9.65
C PHE A 80 -2.66 -2.38 10.83
N ALA A 81 -2.53 -1.07 10.60
CA ALA A 81 -2.64 -0.05 11.64
C ALA A 81 -4.05 -0.02 12.24
N LEU A 82 -5.08 -0.06 11.41
CA LEU A 82 -6.47 -0.04 11.87
C LEU A 82 -6.85 -1.35 12.54
N TRP A 83 -6.41 -2.49 12.01
CA TRP A 83 -6.58 -3.76 12.69
C TRP A 83 -6.00 -3.75 14.12
N GLN A 84 -4.79 -3.22 14.30
CA GLN A 84 -4.17 -3.11 15.61
C GLN A 84 -4.87 -2.08 16.52
N GLN A 85 -5.35 -0.97 15.96
CA GLN A 85 -6.01 0.09 16.71
C GLN A 85 -7.37 -0.37 17.26
N PHE A 86 -8.12 -1.15 16.48
CA PHE A 86 -9.46 -1.62 16.84
C PHE A 86 -9.47 -3.06 17.40
N ASP A 87 -8.33 -3.75 17.38
CA ASP A 87 -8.15 -5.15 17.79
C ASP A 87 -9.16 -6.12 17.13
N ASP A 88 -9.52 -5.84 15.87
CA ASP A 88 -10.60 -6.53 15.17
C ASP A 88 -10.25 -6.88 13.72
N GLY A 89 -10.23 -8.17 13.41
CA GLY A 89 -9.94 -8.69 12.08
C GLY A 89 -10.97 -8.30 11.02
N GLN A 90 -12.21 -7.96 11.39
CA GLN A 90 -13.20 -7.45 10.44
C GLN A 90 -12.76 -6.10 9.85
N VAL A 91 -12.16 -5.25 10.68
CA VAL A 91 -11.61 -3.95 10.26
C VAL A 91 -10.50 -4.16 9.24
N PHE A 92 -9.64 -5.16 9.41
CA PHE A 92 -8.61 -5.50 8.42
C PHE A 92 -9.23 -5.82 7.05
N GLY A 93 -10.24 -6.69 7.01
CA GLY A 93 -10.90 -7.12 5.78
C GLY A 93 -11.66 -5.99 5.09
N TYR A 94 -12.43 -5.21 5.86
CA TYR A 94 -13.10 -4.01 5.39
C TYR A 94 -12.09 -3.02 4.79
N THR A 95 -11.05 -2.71 5.55
CA THR A 95 -9.98 -1.83 5.14
C THR A 95 -9.36 -2.28 3.82
N LEU A 96 -8.93 -3.54 3.74
CA LEU A 96 -8.26 -4.07 2.56
C LEU A 96 -9.15 -4.00 1.31
N LYS A 97 -10.46 -4.18 1.46
CA LYS A 97 -11.44 -4.12 0.37
C LYS A 97 -11.67 -2.69 -0.13
N TYR A 98 -11.83 -1.72 0.77
CA TYR A 98 -12.24 -0.36 0.42
C TYR A 98 -11.07 0.60 0.22
N PHE A 99 -9.94 0.43 0.92
CA PHE A 99 -8.75 1.27 0.81
C PHE A 99 -8.29 1.51 -0.64
N PRO A 100 -8.09 0.49 -1.49
CA PRO A 100 -7.63 0.71 -2.86
C PRO A 100 -8.68 1.44 -3.72
N GLN A 101 -9.96 1.38 -3.33
CA GLN A 101 -11.06 2.00 -4.08
C GLN A 101 -11.12 3.52 -3.86
N TYR A 102 -10.66 4.01 -2.72
CA TYR A 102 -10.53 5.45 -2.45
C TYR A 102 -9.35 6.08 -3.19
N TRP A 103 -8.27 5.32 -3.34
CA TRP A 103 -7.05 5.78 -3.99
C TRP A 103 -6.70 4.92 -5.22
N PRO A 104 -7.61 4.76 -6.21
CA PRO A 104 -7.45 3.76 -7.25
C PRO A 104 -6.26 4.07 -8.16
N VAL A 105 -6.07 5.35 -8.51
CA VAL A 105 -4.96 5.79 -9.36
C VAL A 105 -3.62 5.61 -8.63
N ALA A 106 -3.52 6.07 -7.38
CA ALA A 106 -2.29 5.94 -6.61
C ALA A 106 -1.93 4.48 -6.31
N SER A 107 -2.94 3.65 -5.99
CA SER A 107 -2.75 2.21 -5.77
C SER A 107 -2.30 1.51 -7.05
N LEU A 108 -2.85 1.88 -8.21
CA LEU A 108 -2.44 1.36 -9.51
C LEU A 108 -1.00 1.76 -9.84
N ILE A 109 -0.61 3.02 -9.64
CA ILE A 109 0.76 3.48 -9.86
C ILE A 109 1.75 2.65 -9.04
N VAL A 110 1.51 2.53 -7.73
CA VAL A 110 2.35 1.77 -6.80
C VAL A 110 2.40 0.29 -7.19
N GLY A 111 1.24 -0.29 -7.55
CA GLY A 111 1.15 -1.67 -8.02
C GLY A 111 1.94 -1.92 -9.30
N VAL A 112 1.85 -1.03 -10.29
CA VAL A 112 2.61 -1.12 -11.55
C VAL A 112 4.11 -1.03 -11.28
N ILE A 113 4.56 -0.10 -10.44
CA ILE A 113 6.00 0.02 -10.12
C ILE A 113 6.50 -1.26 -9.44
N ALA A 114 5.73 -1.82 -8.51
CA ALA A 114 6.09 -3.08 -7.88
C ALA A 114 6.17 -4.23 -8.89
N LEU A 115 5.21 -4.35 -9.81
CA LEU A 115 5.25 -5.34 -10.89
C LEU A 115 6.47 -5.17 -11.80
N VAL A 116 6.85 -3.93 -12.10
CA VAL A 116 8.07 -3.62 -12.87
C VAL A 116 9.32 -4.08 -12.12
N GLY A 117 9.39 -3.87 -10.80
CA GLY A 117 10.47 -4.37 -9.94
C GLY A 117 10.56 -5.90 -9.92
N LEU A 118 9.42 -6.58 -9.77
CA LEU A 118 9.35 -8.04 -9.84
C LEU A 118 9.74 -8.56 -11.23
N ALA A 119 9.27 -7.92 -12.29
CA ALA A 119 9.63 -8.29 -13.65
C ALA A 119 11.13 -8.11 -13.92
N SER A 120 11.75 -7.04 -13.40
CA SER A 120 13.21 -6.83 -13.46
C SER A 120 13.99 -7.95 -12.75
N ALA A 121 13.47 -8.42 -11.61
CA ALA A 121 14.06 -9.54 -10.88
C ALA A 121 13.97 -10.87 -11.65
N ILE A 122 12.86 -11.12 -12.35
CA ILE A 122 12.56 -12.41 -12.99
C ILE A 122 13.04 -12.51 -14.45
N PHE A 123 12.75 -11.51 -15.29
CA PHE A 123 12.78 -11.67 -16.75
C PHE A 123 14.07 -11.27 -17.45
N ARG A 124 14.90 -10.40 -16.87
CA ARG A 124 16.21 -10.11 -17.48
C ARG A 124 17.18 -11.23 -17.15
N ARG A 125 17.27 -12.32 -17.91
CA ARG A 125 18.43 -13.23 -17.77
C ARG A 125 19.73 -12.50 -18.16
N PRO A 126 20.89 -12.87 -17.57
CA PRO A 126 22.17 -12.16 -17.68
C PRO A 126 22.58 -11.80 -19.10
#